data_AF-A0A2Z5ZBI6-F1
#
_entry.id   AF-A0A2Z5ZBI6-F1
#
_cell.length_a   1.000
_cell.length_b   1.000
_cell.length_c   1.000
_cell.angle_alpha   90.00
_cell.angle_beta   90.00
_cell.angle_gamma   90.00
#
_symmetry.space_group_name_H-M   'P 1'
#
loop_
_entity.id
_entity.type
_entity.pdbx_description
1 polymer ?
#
loop_
_entity_poly.entity_id
_entity_poly.type
_entity_poly.pdbx_seq_one_letter_code
_entity_poly.pdbx_strand_id
1 'polypeptide(L)' 'MKRSKWKGPLLVKLEDINKKLPLLPRNYEITSQVIGLSCNVHTGKKYTKLNITSEMIGHKVGEFVPTRERFEFKKKKKKK' A
#
# COMPACT_ATOMS: atom_id res chain seq x y z
N MET A 1 10.05 9.12 -0.21
CA MET A 1 10.62 9.83 0.96
C MET A 1 11.19 8.81 1.94
N LYS A 2 12.48 8.88 2.24
CA LYS A 2 13.16 7.93 3.12
C LYS A 2 13.06 8.40 4.57
N ARG A 3 12.74 7.49 5.49
CA ARG A 3 12.72 7.78 6.94
C ARG A 3 14.14 8.07 7.42
N SER A 4 14.30 8.89 8.45
CA SER A 4 15.62 9.19 9.02
C SER A 4 16.28 7.92 9.58
N LYS A 5 17.56 7.69 9.25
CA LYS A 5 18.28 6.43 9.52
C LYS A 5 18.25 6.01 10.99
N TRP A 6 18.31 6.96 11.92
CA TRP A 6 18.31 6.70 13.37
C TRP A 6 16.97 6.22 13.93
N LYS A 7 15.85 6.39 13.20
CA LYS A 7 14.49 6.03 13.69
C LYS A 7 14.09 4.58 13.40
N GLY A 8 14.91 3.82 12.66
CA GLY A 8 14.60 2.45 12.22
C GLY A 8 13.36 2.34 11.31
N PRO A 9 13.07 1.13 10.81
CA PRO A 9 11.83 0.84 10.09
C PRO A 9 10.61 0.98 11.01
N LEU A 10 9.46 1.34 10.44
CA LEU A 10 8.21 1.41 11.19
C LEU A 10 7.72 -0.02 11.46
N LEU A 11 7.69 -0.43 12.73
CA LEU A 11 7.08 -1.70 13.14
C LEU A 11 5.64 -1.47 13.57
N VAL A 12 4.72 -2.23 13.00
CA VAL A 12 3.31 -2.27 13.40
C VAL A 12 3.10 -3.60 14.09
N LYS A 13 2.48 -3.59 15.27
CA LYS A 13 2.07 -4.84 15.94
C LYS A 13 1.01 -5.50 15.07
N LEU A 14 1.32 -6.67 14.55
CA LEU A 14 0.38 -7.49 13.80
C LEU A 14 -0.45 -8.28 14.82
N GLU A 15 -1.54 -7.68 15.30
CA GLU A 15 -2.48 -8.35 16.19
C GLU A 15 -3.62 -9.00 15.37
N ASP A 16 -3.99 -10.22 15.77
CA ASP A 16 -5.09 -11.08 15.31
C ASP A 16 -5.45 -11.07 13.81
N ILE A 17 -4.74 -11.90 13.05
CA ILE A 17 -4.95 -12.19 11.62
C ILE A 17 -6.39 -12.71 11.33
N ASN A 18 -7.10 -13.23 12.33
CA ASN A 18 -8.35 -13.98 12.17
C ASN A 18 -9.63 -13.15 11.98
N LYS A 19 -9.61 -11.82 12.12
CA LYS A 19 -10.86 -11.01 12.05
C LYS A 19 -10.86 -9.94 10.96
N LYS A 20 -9.72 -9.38 10.59
CA LYS A 20 -9.66 -8.25 9.65
C LYS A 20 -8.31 -8.17 8.96
N LEU A 21 -8.33 -7.78 7.67
CA LEU A 21 -7.09 -7.46 6.97
C LEU A 21 -6.40 -6.29 7.67
N PRO A 22 -5.11 -6.42 8.06
CA PRO A 22 -4.38 -5.35 8.71
C PRO A 22 -4.34 -4.12 7.79
N LEU A 23 -4.63 -2.96 8.37
CA LEU A 23 -4.46 -1.69 7.69
C LEU A 23 -2.99 -1.28 7.81
N LEU A 24 -2.24 -1.33 6.70
CA LEU A 24 -0.85 -0.88 6.68
C LEU A 24 -0.78 0.58 6.24
N PRO A 25 -0.05 1.44 7.00
CA PRO A 25 0.18 2.80 6.58
C PRO A 25 1.14 2.83 5.38
N ARG A 26 0.97 3.81 4.50
CA ARG A 26 1.75 3.89 3.24
C ARG A 26 3.26 4.01 3.42
N ASN A 27 3.72 4.49 4.58
CA ASN A 27 5.13 4.67 4.92
C ASN A 27 5.78 3.42 5.55
N TYR A 28 5.00 2.36 5.79
CA TYR A 28 5.47 1.08 6.31
C TYR A 28 6.44 0.44 5.31
N GLU A 29 7.56 -0.08 5.83
CA GLU A 29 8.57 -0.79 5.05
C GLU A 29 8.28 -2.29 5.13
N ILE A 30 8.23 -2.93 3.97
CA ILE A 30 7.93 -4.36 3.87
C ILE A 30 9.13 -5.12 4.40
N THR A 31 8.90 -5.78 5.53
CA THR A 31 9.88 -6.62 6.23
C THR A 31 9.54 -8.07 5.97
N SER A 32 10.51 -9.00 6.10
CA SER A 32 10.28 -10.42 5.80
C SER A 32 9.16 -11.08 6.61
N GLN A 33 8.76 -10.48 7.74
CA GLN A 33 7.69 -10.97 8.61
C GLN A 33 6.29 -10.85 8.01
N VAL A 34 6.08 -9.95 7.03
CA VAL A 34 4.76 -9.68 6.45
C VAL A 34 4.52 -10.33 5.09
N ILE A 35 5.44 -11.18 4.65
CA ILE A 35 5.32 -11.90 3.37
C ILE A 35 4.12 -12.86 3.43
N GLY A 36 3.33 -12.91 2.36
CA GLY A 36 2.14 -13.77 2.29
C GLY A 36 0.91 -13.22 3.02
N LEU A 37 1.04 -12.09 3.75
CA LEU A 37 -0.11 -11.38 4.29
C LEU A 37 -0.78 -10.56 3.19
N SER A 38 -2.11 -10.48 3.31
CA SER A 38 -2.89 -9.51 2.55
C SER A 38 -3.28 -8.36 3.47
N CYS A 39 -3.09 -7.13 3.01
CA CYS A 39 -3.29 -5.92 3.78
C CYS A 39 -4.14 -4.91 3.01
N ASN A 40 -4.81 -4.04 3.75
CA ASN A 40 -5.51 -2.90 3.17
C ASN A 40 -4.63 -1.66 3.24
N VAL A 41 -4.62 -0.88 2.16
CA VAL A 41 -3.79 0.32 2.03
C VAL A 41 -4.64 1.48 1.53
N HIS A 42 -4.53 2.62 2.19
CA HIS A 42 -5.31 3.80 1.84
C HIS A 42 -4.77 4.50 0.58
N THR A 43 -5.65 4.78 -0.38
CA THR A 43 -5.31 5.50 -1.63
C THR A 43 -5.59 7.00 -1.58
N GLY A 44 -6.19 7.49 -0.48
CA GLY A 44 -6.66 8.86 -0.33
C GLY A 44 -8.20 8.98 -0.41
N LYS A 45 -8.86 7.98 -1.01
CA LYS A 45 -10.34 7.91 -1.08
C LYS A 45 -10.89 6.53 -0.70
N LYS A 46 -10.18 5.46 -1.05
CA LYS A 46 -10.60 4.07 -0.82
C LYS A 46 -9.47 3.27 -0.19
N TYR A 47 -9.78 2.06 0.27
CA TYR A 47 -8.79 1.08 0.68
C TYR A 47 -8.62 0.05 -0.42
N THR A 48 -7.39 -0.14 -0.87
CA THR A 48 -7.03 -1.15 -1.86
C THR A 48 -6.39 -2.33 -1.15
N LYS A 49 -6.84 -3.55 -1.47
CA LYS A 49 -6.24 -4.78 -0.96
C LYS A 49 -4.96 -5.07 -1.74
N LEU A 50 -3.87 -5.31 -1.02
CA LEU A 50 -2.58 -5.73 -1.57
C LEU A 50 -2.17 -7.07 -0.94
N ASN A 51 -1.62 -7.95 -1.77
CA ASN A 51 -0.98 -9.19 -1.34
C ASN A 51 0.54 -8.99 -1.41
N ILE A 52 1.25 -9.24 -0.31
CA ILE A 52 2.69 -8.95 -0.19
C ILE A 52 3.50 -10.16 -0.65
N THR A 53 4.39 -9.95 -1.64
CA THR A 53 5.35 -10.95 -2.14
C THR A 53 6.77 -10.67 -1.62
N SER A 54 7.66 -11.66 -1.72
CA SER A 54 9.06 -11.55 -1.28
C SER A 54 9.87 -10.50 -2.05
N GLU A 55 9.53 -10.24 -3.30
CA GLU A 55 10.20 -9.24 -4.14
C GLU A 55 9.95 -7.80 -3.67
N MET A 56 8.95 -7.58 -2.82
CA MET A 56 8.59 -6.26 -2.30
C MET A 56 9.40 -5.85 -1.05
N ILE A 57 10.29 -6.72 -0.55
CA ILE A 57 11.10 -6.45 0.65
C ILE A 57 11.97 -5.21 0.43
N GLY A 58 12.04 -4.35 1.44
CA GLY A 58 12.83 -3.11 1.38
C GLY A 58 12.12 -1.93 0.70
N HIS A 59 10.98 -2.19 0.05
CA HIS A 59 10.10 -1.15 -0.48
C HIS A 59 9.06 -0.72 0.55
N LYS A 60 8.44 0.44 0.27
CA LYS A 60 7.30 0.92 1.05
C LYS A 60 6.00 0.43 0.44
N VAL A 61 5.07 0.04 1.29
CA VAL A 61 3.74 -0.45 0.87
C VAL A 61 3.01 0.54 -0.05
N GLY A 62 3.19 1.84 0.19
CA GLY A 62 2.58 2.89 -0.62
C GLY A 62 3.14 3.01 -2.05
N GLU A 63 4.25 2.37 -2.39
CA GLU A 63 4.80 2.39 -3.76
C GLU A 63 3.97 1.52 -4.71
N PHE A 64 3.35 0.48 -4.18
CA PHE A 64 2.54 -0.48 -4.94
C PHE A 64 1.08 -0.04 -5.14
N VAL A 65 0.69 1.12 -4.61
CA VAL A 65 -0.69 1.62 -4.73
C VAL A 65 -0.74 3.04 -5.29
N PRO A 66 -1.26 3.24 -6.51
CA PRO A 66 -1.38 4.59 -7.07
C PRO A 66 -2.39 5.43 -6.27
N THR A 67 -2.11 6.71 -6.11
CA THR A 67 -2.99 7.69 -5.42
C THR A 67 -3.85 8.48 -6.38
N ARG A 68 -3.42 8.63 -7.62
CA ARG A 68 -4.12 9.37 -8.66
C ARG A 68 -4.54 8.40 -9.76
N GLU A 69 -5.75 8.58 -10.26
CA GLU A 69 -6.19 7.91 -11.47
C GLU A 69 -5.35 8.40 -12.66
N ARG A 70 -5.10 7.51 -13.62
CA ARG A 70 -4.38 7.86 -14.84
C ARG A 70 -5.18 8.92 -15.60
N PHE A 71 -4.49 9.96 -16.06
CA PHE A 71 -5.13 10.96 -16.91
C PHE A 71 -5.46 10.33 -18.26
N GLU A 72 -6.74 10.40 -18.64
CA GLU A 72 -7.22 10.03 -19.95
C GLU A 72 -7.96 11.21 -20.58
N PHE A 73 -7.63 11.52 -21.83
CA PHE A 73 -8.31 12.57 -22.56
C PHE A 73 -9.76 12.15 -22.86
N LYS A 74 -10.72 12.87 -22.28
CA LYS A 74 -12.15 12.58 -22.51
C LYS A 74 -12.52 12.95 -23.95
N LYS A 75 -12.76 11.95 -24.80
CA LYS A 75 -13.29 12.18 -26.16
C LYS A 75 -14.66 12.87 -26.08
N LYS A 76 -14.82 13.97 -26.81
CA LYS A 76 -16.11 14.68 -26.93
C LYS A 76 -17.09 13.76 -27.67
N LYS A 77 -18.15 13.31 -27.00
CA LYS A 77 -19.24 12.58 -27.66
C LYS A 77 -19.95 13.53 -28.63
N LYS A 78 -19.92 13.22 -29.94
CA LYS A 78 -20.78 13.89 -30.93
C LYS A 78 -22.22 13.47 -30.61
N LYS A 79 -23.06 14.43 -30.22
CA LYS A 79 -24.52 14.18 -30.15
C LYS A 79 -25.01 13.99 -31.59
N LYS A 80 -25.75 12.90 -31.82
CA LYS A 80 -26.55 12.72 -33.04
C LYS A 80 -27.75 13.67 -32.99
#